data_AF-A0AAQ1SVX3-F1
#
_entry.id   AF-A0AAQ1SVX3-F1
#
_cell.length_a   1.000
_cell.length_b   1.000
_cell.length_c   1.000
_cell.angle_alpha   90.00
_cell.angle_beta   90.00
_cell.angle_gamma   90.00
#
_symmetry.space_group_name_H-M   'P 1'
#
loop_
_entity.id
_entity.type
_entity.pdbx_description
1 polymer ?
#
loop_
_entity_poly.entity_id
_entity_poly.type
_entity_poly.pdbx_seq_one_letter_code
_entity_poly.pdbx_strand_id
1 'polypeptide(L)'
;MRSQHVIPGDFDPAFGENGRAELPPFHSPFIGRNLTGMALQERNLLISALAFDDNGGRHFALARYTTNGSVDLSFAQDGVIVGRYALDEHASTEALALLPDQHFAVLGWSANAANLLAEPRLTCYDHDGNCAVTRTLSIPPAMGMVIGSGRLASDGPYLMVSLNLHRAQSAPSEMARVYLLQHNGQPAAGLGEFIDILPGSGQIEVTGIVQLADSFVVSGTRWRQGLAAEGFLARYRHDGALDASFGDGGTVVFQAAGFATEVGTLLPRPEGQLLIGGKATSGEGISRALLWQFDAHGATDPAFNGGEPVLDTSGMTAWHAVSADEQHRLFAFGLGRTLESRRYLPDGNPDTSFQPIRELAGISDGMVCLSDGTRTVIGFNSAGAGGYIGTLMSIFN
;
A
#
# COMPACT_ATOMS: atom_id res chain seq x y z
N MET A 1 -9.50 39.64 -8.92
CA MET A 1 -9.04 38.32 -8.46
C MET A 1 -8.54 37.58 -9.68
N ARG A 2 -7.22 37.45 -9.85
CA ARG A 2 -6.65 36.58 -10.90
C ARG A 2 -6.83 35.15 -10.42
N SER A 3 -7.45 34.30 -11.23
CA SER A 3 -7.43 32.84 -11.02
C SER A 3 -5.97 32.41 -10.92
N GLN A 4 -5.56 31.83 -9.79
CA GLN A 4 -4.30 31.08 -9.76
C GLN A 4 -4.38 30.02 -10.85
N HIS A 5 -3.42 30.04 -11.76
CA HIS A 5 -3.32 29.04 -12.81
C HIS A 5 -2.89 27.75 -12.12
N VAL A 6 -3.78 26.77 -12.05
CA VAL A 6 -3.48 25.45 -11.51
C VAL A 6 -2.64 24.72 -12.57
N ILE A 7 -1.36 24.48 -12.26
CA ILE A 7 -0.46 23.75 -13.14
C ILE A 7 -0.36 22.32 -12.59
N PRO A 8 -0.59 21.29 -13.42
CA PRO A 8 -0.41 19.92 -12.99
C PRO A 8 1.00 19.63 -12.48
N GLY A 9 1.09 19.04 -11.29
CA GLY A 9 2.35 18.79 -10.58
C GLY A 9 2.74 19.87 -9.57
N ASP A 10 2.10 21.04 -9.60
CA ASP A 10 2.28 22.05 -8.56
C ASP A 10 1.65 21.59 -7.24
N PHE A 11 2.26 22.02 -6.13
CA PHE A 11 1.68 21.89 -4.80
C PHE A 11 0.32 22.57 -4.72
N ASP A 12 -0.61 21.97 -3.99
CA ASP A 12 -1.85 22.62 -3.58
C ASP A 12 -1.58 23.57 -2.41
N PRO A 13 -1.47 24.89 -2.61
CA PRO A 13 -1.10 25.81 -1.54
C PRO A 13 -2.15 25.90 -0.43
N ALA A 14 -3.36 25.37 -0.65
CA ALA A 14 -4.42 25.31 0.35
C ALA A 14 -4.31 24.10 1.28
N PHE A 15 -3.37 23.18 1.03
CA PHE A 15 -3.15 22.00 1.85
C PHE A 15 -2.03 22.21 2.86
N GLY A 16 -2.33 22.15 4.16
CA GLY A 16 -1.37 22.33 5.24
C GLY A 16 -0.58 23.62 5.12
N GLU A 17 0.73 23.54 5.32
CA GLU A 17 1.68 24.62 5.07
C GLU A 17 2.26 24.48 3.65
N ASN A 18 1.74 25.27 2.70
CA ASN A 18 2.20 25.33 1.30
C ASN A 18 2.19 23.97 0.57
N GLY A 19 1.15 23.18 0.75
CA GLY A 19 1.00 21.86 0.11
C GLY A 19 1.45 20.69 0.97
N ARG A 20 1.95 20.94 2.19
CA ARG A 20 2.53 19.91 3.08
C ARG A 20 1.91 19.93 4.47
N ALA A 21 1.64 18.75 5.03
CA ALA A 21 1.27 18.59 6.43
C ALA A 21 2.08 17.45 7.07
N GLU A 22 2.46 17.58 8.33
CA GLU A 22 3.15 16.53 9.09
C GLU A 22 2.22 15.89 10.13
N LEU A 23 2.52 14.65 10.50
CA LEU A 23 1.83 13.95 11.59
C LEU A 23 2.08 14.65 12.93
N PRO A 24 1.01 15.02 13.69
CA PRO A 24 1.15 15.69 14.98
C PRO A 24 1.80 14.75 16.00
N PRO A 25 2.22 15.28 17.17
CA PRO A 25 2.74 14.46 18.26
C PRO A 25 1.70 13.49 18.88
N PHE A 26 0.42 13.53 18.50
CA PHE A 26 -0.63 12.66 19.06
C PHE A 26 -0.74 12.69 20.60
N HIS A 27 -0.72 13.87 21.20
CA HIS A 27 -0.82 14.10 22.66
C HIS A 27 0.31 13.49 23.52
N SER A 28 1.38 12.99 22.88
CA SER A 28 2.55 12.41 23.54
C SER A 28 3.82 12.91 22.84
N PRO A 29 4.97 13.09 23.50
CA PRO A 29 6.20 13.51 22.83
C PRO A 29 6.86 12.35 22.06
N PHE A 30 6.13 11.67 21.17
CA PHE A 30 6.67 10.59 20.35
C PHE A 30 7.81 11.10 19.47
N ILE A 31 8.93 10.39 19.52
CA ILE A 31 10.15 10.75 18.79
C ILE A 31 10.04 10.36 17.31
N GLY A 32 9.22 9.37 16.96
CA GLY A 32 8.86 9.08 15.57
C GLY A 32 7.43 8.59 15.39
N ARG A 33 6.89 8.93 14.22
CA ARG A 33 5.48 8.79 13.81
C ARG A 33 5.48 8.43 12.33
N ASN A 34 5.72 7.17 12.00
CA ASN A 34 5.84 6.75 10.61
C ASN A 34 4.45 6.52 10.03
N LEU A 35 4.12 7.17 8.91
CA LEU A 35 2.93 6.85 8.14
C LEU A 35 3.04 5.42 7.59
N THR A 36 1.95 4.66 7.68
CA THR A 36 1.87 3.27 7.22
C THR A 36 0.71 3.05 6.26
N GLY A 37 -0.31 3.91 6.28
CA GLY A 37 -1.49 3.77 5.45
C GLY A 37 -2.30 5.06 5.38
N MET A 38 -3.09 5.19 4.31
CA MET A 38 -3.93 6.34 4.04
C MET A 38 -5.20 5.89 3.33
N ALA A 39 -6.35 6.46 3.73
CA ALA A 39 -7.64 6.23 3.09
C ALA A 39 -8.43 7.55 3.02
N LEU A 40 -9.31 7.70 2.03
CA LEU A 40 -10.21 8.85 1.92
C LEU A 40 -11.57 8.47 2.53
N GLN A 41 -11.94 9.07 3.66
CA GLN A 41 -13.27 8.95 4.27
C GLN A 41 -14.07 10.19 3.92
N GLU A 42 -14.96 10.05 2.93
CA GLU A 42 -15.75 11.17 2.37
C GLU A 42 -14.86 12.29 1.81
N ARG A 43 -14.67 13.37 2.57
CA ARG A 43 -13.82 14.52 2.24
C ARG A 43 -12.69 14.71 3.25
N ASN A 44 -12.40 13.67 4.02
CA ASN A 44 -11.35 13.66 5.02
C ASN A 44 -10.34 12.55 4.70
N LEU A 45 -9.09 12.78 5.03
CA LEU A 45 -8.02 11.80 4.93
C LEU A 45 -7.88 11.10 6.27
N LEU A 46 -8.06 9.79 6.29
CA LEU A 46 -7.68 8.93 7.42
C LEU A 46 -6.24 8.47 7.22
N ILE A 47 -5.42 8.61 8.27
CA ILE A 47 -4.02 8.19 8.28
C ILE A 47 -3.82 7.15 9.38
N SER A 48 -3.08 6.09 9.07
CA SER A 48 -2.53 5.18 10.06
C SER A 48 -1.02 5.36 10.19
N ALA A 49 -0.51 5.18 11.41
CA ALA A 49 0.89 5.36 11.71
C ALA A 49 1.42 4.42 12.80
N LEU A 50 2.73 4.19 12.75
CA LEU A 50 3.55 3.71 13.87
C LEU A 50 4.02 4.92 14.68
N ALA A 51 3.62 5.02 15.93
CA ALA A 51 4.16 5.99 16.88
C ALA A 51 5.12 5.29 17.86
N PHE A 52 6.27 5.87 18.17
CA PHE A 52 7.16 5.32 19.18
C PHE A 52 7.70 6.36 20.15
N ASP A 53 7.74 5.97 21.42
CA ASP A 53 8.20 6.80 22.52
C ASP A 53 9.73 6.71 22.70
N ASP A 54 10.26 7.57 23.57
CA ASP A 54 11.67 7.68 23.90
C ASP A 54 12.24 6.45 24.64
N ASN A 55 11.36 5.61 25.21
CA ASN A 55 11.71 4.36 25.88
C ASN A 55 11.66 3.15 24.94
N GLY A 56 11.41 3.37 23.64
CA GLY A 56 11.33 2.32 22.62
C GLY A 56 9.97 1.61 22.56
N GLY A 57 8.98 2.09 23.29
CA GLY A 57 7.61 1.62 23.25
C GLY A 57 6.94 2.00 21.92
N ARG A 58 6.45 1.00 21.19
CA ARG A 58 5.71 1.17 19.94
C ARG A 58 4.20 1.17 20.19
N HIS A 59 3.53 2.12 19.57
CA HIS A 59 2.09 2.34 19.60
C HIS A 59 1.58 2.43 18.17
N PHE A 60 0.32 2.05 17.97
CA PHE A 60 -0.37 2.52 16.78
C PHE A 60 -0.92 3.93 17.03
N ALA A 61 -0.95 4.72 15.97
CA ALA A 61 -1.65 5.99 15.93
C ALA A 61 -2.55 6.06 14.69
N LEU A 62 -3.71 6.67 14.85
CA LEU A 62 -4.64 7.00 13.77
C LEU A 62 -4.97 8.47 13.87
N ALA A 63 -5.10 9.16 12.74
CA ALA A 63 -5.53 10.55 12.72
C ALA A 63 -6.43 10.80 11.52
N ARG A 64 -7.40 11.68 11.71
CA ARG A 64 -8.22 12.20 10.61
C ARG A 64 -7.80 13.62 10.29
N TYR A 65 -7.62 13.89 9.02
CA TYR A 65 -7.32 15.20 8.46
C TYR A 65 -8.47 15.62 7.56
N THR A 66 -8.72 16.92 7.46
CA THR A 66 -9.59 17.44 6.41
C THR A 66 -8.84 17.49 5.08
N THR A 67 -9.55 17.65 3.96
CA THR A 67 -8.93 17.86 2.63
C THR A 67 -8.04 19.08 2.51
N ASN A 68 -8.02 19.98 3.51
CA ASN A 68 -7.07 21.10 3.54
C ASN A 68 -5.78 20.77 4.32
N GLY A 69 -5.58 19.53 4.76
CA GLY A 69 -4.36 19.12 5.47
C GLY A 69 -4.30 19.54 6.95
N SER A 70 -5.36 20.10 7.51
CA SER A 70 -5.50 20.28 8.97
C SER A 70 -6.06 19.03 9.64
N VAL A 71 -5.69 18.78 10.90
CA VAL A 71 -6.31 17.73 11.71
C VAL A 71 -7.81 18.02 11.90
N ASP A 72 -8.66 17.01 11.72
CA ASP A 72 -10.08 17.08 12.03
C ASP A 72 -10.29 16.79 13.52
N LEU A 73 -10.44 17.87 14.31
CA LEU A 73 -10.60 17.77 15.76
C LEU A 73 -11.92 17.13 16.21
N SER A 74 -12.87 16.89 15.31
CA SER A 74 -14.13 16.20 15.63
C SER A 74 -13.99 14.68 15.69
N PHE A 75 -12.89 14.13 15.16
CA PHE A 75 -12.62 12.70 15.18
C PHE A 75 -12.02 12.26 16.52
N ALA A 76 -12.54 11.18 17.10
CA ALA A 76 -12.04 10.60 18.35
C ALA A 76 -11.75 11.67 19.43
N GLN A 77 -10.58 11.58 20.10
CA GLN A 77 -10.13 12.59 21.05
C GLN A 77 -9.16 13.55 20.37
N ASP A 78 -9.63 14.76 20.07
CA ASP A 78 -8.88 15.85 19.43
C ASP A 78 -8.21 15.43 18.10
N GLY A 79 -8.92 14.63 17.31
CA GLY A 79 -8.53 14.22 15.96
C GLY A 79 -7.63 12.99 15.87
N VAL A 80 -7.34 12.33 16.99
CA VAL A 80 -6.37 11.24 17.03
C VAL A 80 -6.81 10.07 17.91
N ILE A 81 -6.33 8.88 17.56
CA ILE A 81 -6.38 7.67 18.38
C ILE A 81 -4.94 7.21 18.56
N VAL A 82 -4.54 6.94 19.80
CA VAL A 82 -3.23 6.34 20.11
C VAL A 82 -3.46 5.16 21.02
N GLY A 83 -2.84 4.03 20.73
CA GLY A 83 -3.11 2.83 21.51
C GLY A 83 -2.04 1.75 21.43
N ARG A 84 -2.26 0.77 22.29
CA ARG A 84 -1.65 -0.56 22.29
C ARG A 84 -2.75 -1.59 22.47
N TYR A 85 -2.50 -2.83 22.08
CA TYR A 85 -3.45 -3.92 22.27
C TYR A 85 -3.42 -4.47 23.71
N ALA A 86 -2.24 -4.46 24.33
CA ALA A 86 -2.04 -4.68 25.77
C ALA A 86 -0.95 -3.74 26.33
N LEU A 87 -0.92 -3.57 27.65
CA LEU A 87 0.00 -2.62 28.32
C LEU A 87 1.48 -2.94 28.06
N ASP A 88 1.83 -4.22 28.03
CA ASP A 88 3.18 -4.78 27.88
C ASP A 88 3.53 -5.17 26.43
N GLU A 89 2.68 -4.80 25.48
CA GLU A 89 2.90 -5.10 24.06
C GLU A 89 3.34 -3.88 23.27
N HIS A 90 4.26 -4.11 22.33
CA HIS A 90 4.49 -3.21 21.21
C HIS A 90 3.35 -3.33 20.21
N ALA A 91 2.94 -2.22 19.62
CA ALA A 91 1.93 -2.21 18.57
C ALA A 91 2.33 -1.32 17.39
N SER A 92 1.82 -1.64 16.22
CA SER A 92 1.97 -0.82 15.01
C SER A 92 0.80 -1.07 14.05
N THR A 93 0.73 -0.25 13.01
CA THR A 93 -0.17 -0.42 11.87
C THR A 93 0.62 -0.79 10.62
N GLU A 94 -0.04 -1.43 9.67
CA GLU A 94 0.51 -1.97 8.42
C GLU A 94 -0.27 -1.48 7.21
N ALA A 95 -1.60 -1.45 7.33
CA ALA A 95 -2.49 -1.01 6.27
C ALA A 95 -3.78 -0.45 6.87
N LEU A 96 -4.42 0.42 6.11
CA LEU A 96 -5.70 1.06 6.42
C LEU A 96 -6.59 0.97 5.19
N ALA A 97 -7.85 0.60 5.38
CA ALA A 97 -8.85 0.57 4.32
C ALA A 97 -10.19 1.13 4.80
N LEU A 98 -10.86 1.89 3.93
CA LEU A 98 -12.23 2.35 4.16
C LEU A 98 -13.22 1.21 3.86
N LEU A 99 -14.22 1.04 4.70
CA LEU A 99 -15.31 0.09 4.51
C LEU A 99 -16.48 0.77 3.76
N PRO A 100 -17.35 0.01 3.06
CA PRO A 100 -18.44 0.57 2.27
C PRO A 100 -19.45 1.46 3.02
N ASP A 101 -19.52 1.29 4.34
CA ASP A 101 -20.39 2.05 5.26
C ASP A 101 -19.68 3.24 5.92
N GLN A 102 -18.53 3.67 5.37
CA GLN A 102 -17.67 4.74 5.90
C GLN A 102 -17.02 4.43 7.25
N HIS A 103 -17.19 3.22 7.79
CA HIS A 103 -16.30 2.67 8.80
C HIS A 103 -14.92 2.40 8.19
N PHE A 104 -13.94 2.02 9.01
CA PHE A 104 -12.62 1.72 8.50
C PHE A 104 -11.98 0.55 9.24
N ALA A 105 -11.12 -0.17 8.54
CA ALA A 105 -10.35 -1.27 9.09
C ALA A 105 -8.86 -0.95 9.07
N VAL A 106 -8.19 -1.31 10.16
CA VAL A 106 -6.75 -1.15 10.34
C VAL A 106 -6.15 -2.53 10.55
N LEU A 107 -5.24 -2.90 9.67
CA LEU A 107 -4.33 -4.01 9.87
C LEU A 107 -3.11 -3.48 10.61
N GLY A 108 -2.66 -4.22 11.60
CA GLY A 108 -1.46 -3.95 12.35
C GLY A 108 -0.92 -5.20 12.99
N TRP A 109 -0.09 -5.03 13.99
CA TRP A 109 0.42 -6.13 14.80
C TRP A 109 0.61 -5.73 16.24
N SER A 110 0.62 -6.74 17.10
CA SER A 110 1.11 -6.65 18.47
C SER A 110 2.26 -7.62 18.67
N ALA A 111 3.25 -7.25 19.48
CA ALA A 111 4.29 -8.18 19.89
C ALA A 111 4.58 -7.98 21.38
N ASN A 112 4.68 -9.08 22.13
CA ASN A 112 5.12 -8.99 23.51
C ASN A 112 6.59 -8.52 23.53
N ALA A 113 6.90 -7.53 24.39
CA ALA A 113 8.24 -6.96 24.51
C ALA A 113 9.32 -8.00 24.85
N ALA A 114 8.95 -9.16 25.43
CA ALA A 114 9.88 -10.21 25.84
C ALA A 114 10.28 -11.19 24.73
N ASN A 115 9.41 -11.46 23.73
CA ASN A 115 9.66 -12.48 22.71
C ASN A 115 9.63 -11.98 21.26
N LEU A 116 9.15 -10.75 21.03
CA LEU A 116 9.10 -10.06 19.73
C LEU A 116 8.43 -10.86 18.59
N LEU A 117 7.59 -11.84 18.91
CA LEU A 117 6.76 -12.53 17.92
C LEU A 117 5.54 -11.66 17.62
N ALA A 118 5.47 -11.14 16.40
CA ALA A 118 4.38 -10.29 15.96
C ALA A 118 3.13 -11.12 15.63
N GLU A 119 2.03 -10.81 16.32
CA GLU A 119 0.70 -11.31 16.03
C GLU A 119 -0.06 -10.29 15.17
N PRO A 120 -0.61 -10.68 14.01
CA PRO A 120 -1.39 -9.79 13.16
C PRO A 120 -2.71 -9.42 13.84
N ARG A 121 -3.00 -8.13 13.91
CA ARG A 121 -4.24 -7.58 14.48
C ARG A 121 -5.03 -6.87 13.40
N LEU A 122 -6.30 -7.23 13.29
CA LEU A 122 -7.28 -6.48 12.51
C LEU A 122 -8.23 -5.77 13.46
N THR A 123 -8.35 -4.45 13.32
CA THR A 123 -9.28 -3.64 14.11
C THR A 123 -10.23 -2.89 13.18
N CYS A 124 -11.53 -3.01 13.42
CA CYS A 124 -12.55 -2.21 12.73
C CYS A 124 -13.05 -1.11 13.66
N TYR A 125 -13.10 0.10 13.13
CA TYR A 125 -13.55 1.29 13.81
C TYR A 125 -14.78 1.85 13.11
N ASP A 126 -15.65 2.49 13.88
CA ASP A 126 -16.74 3.26 13.31
C ASP A 126 -16.25 4.56 12.64
N HIS A 127 -17.18 5.36 12.13
CA HIS A 127 -16.86 6.58 11.40
C HIS A 127 -16.07 7.57 12.26
N ASP A 128 -16.37 7.64 13.56
CA ASP A 128 -15.83 8.62 14.50
C ASP A 128 -14.61 8.10 15.26
N GLY A 129 -14.19 6.86 14.98
CA GLY A 129 -13.00 6.26 15.56
C GLY A 129 -13.23 5.41 16.80
N ASN A 130 -14.48 5.05 17.10
CA ASN A 130 -14.77 4.09 18.17
C ASN A 130 -14.47 2.67 17.69
N CYS A 131 -13.72 1.91 18.49
CA CYS A 131 -13.39 0.53 18.16
C CYS A 131 -14.63 -0.37 18.29
N ALA A 132 -14.99 -1.06 17.20
CA ALA A 132 -16.08 -2.03 17.18
C ALA A 132 -15.59 -3.47 17.41
N VAL A 133 -14.46 -3.84 16.79
CA VAL A 133 -13.86 -5.17 16.93
C VAL A 133 -12.34 -5.11 16.79
N THR A 134 -11.63 -5.89 17.60
CA THR A 134 -10.21 -6.22 17.40
C THR A 134 -10.08 -7.75 17.36
N ARG A 135 -9.36 -8.26 16.36
CA ARG A 135 -9.13 -9.70 16.15
C ARG A 135 -7.66 -9.99 15.90
N THR A 136 -7.18 -11.10 16.45
CA THR A 136 -5.92 -11.73 15.99
C THR A 136 -6.19 -12.62 14.79
N LEU A 137 -5.49 -12.41 13.68
CA LEU A 137 -5.58 -13.31 12.52
C LEU A 137 -4.74 -14.56 12.76
N SER A 138 -5.28 -15.73 12.41
CA SER A 138 -4.66 -17.01 12.74
C SER A 138 -3.49 -17.34 11.81
N ILE A 139 -2.28 -17.42 12.35
CA ILE A 139 -1.09 -17.87 11.62
C ILE A 139 -0.65 -19.26 12.11
N PRO A 140 0.01 -20.08 11.27
CA PRO A 140 0.55 -21.35 11.73
C PRO A 140 1.51 -21.17 12.92
N PRO A 141 1.51 -22.05 13.94
CA PRO A 141 2.34 -21.87 15.14
C PRO A 141 3.86 -21.76 14.90
N ALA A 142 4.34 -22.28 13.77
CA ALA A 142 5.76 -22.23 13.40
C ALA A 142 6.13 -20.98 12.57
N MET A 143 5.18 -20.11 12.28
CA MET A 143 5.36 -18.92 11.44
C MET A 143 5.04 -17.65 12.22
N GLY A 144 5.71 -16.56 11.84
CA GLY A 144 5.42 -15.20 12.27
C GLY A 144 5.04 -14.33 11.06
N MET A 145 4.37 -13.21 11.32
CA MET A 145 4.10 -12.22 10.28
C MET A 145 5.37 -11.45 9.90
N VAL A 146 5.50 -11.14 8.61
CA VAL A 146 6.45 -10.16 8.11
C VAL A 146 5.89 -8.76 8.30
N ILE A 147 6.52 -8.01 9.18
CA ILE A 147 6.23 -6.59 9.41
C ILE A 147 6.50 -5.80 8.11
N GLY A 148 5.63 -4.85 7.77
CA GLY A 148 5.68 -4.03 6.55
C GLY A 148 4.91 -4.59 5.35
N SER A 149 4.40 -5.81 5.44
CA SER A 149 3.97 -6.60 4.27
C SER A 149 2.46 -6.82 4.16
N GLY A 150 1.69 -6.41 5.17
CA GLY A 150 0.25 -6.59 5.20
C GLY A 150 -0.46 -5.69 4.20
N ARG A 151 -1.53 -6.17 3.55
CA ARG A 151 -2.40 -5.35 2.68
C ARG A 151 -3.87 -5.58 2.98
N LEU A 152 -4.69 -4.58 2.67
CA LEU A 152 -6.14 -4.61 2.81
C LEU A 152 -6.82 -4.27 1.47
N ALA A 153 -7.92 -4.96 1.20
CA ALA A 153 -8.91 -4.56 0.19
C ALA A 153 -10.32 -4.72 0.78
N SER A 154 -11.25 -3.84 0.41
CA SER A 154 -12.58 -3.75 1.04
C SER A 154 -13.67 -3.29 0.08
N ASP A 155 -13.32 -3.07 -1.18
CA ASP A 155 -14.11 -2.45 -2.24
C ASP A 155 -15.15 -3.40 -2.87
N GLY A 156 -15.10 -4.70 -2.57
CA GLY A 156 -16.09 -5.68 -3.00
C GLY A 156 -16.80 -6.38 -1.82
N PRO A 157 -17.21 -7.65 -1.98
CA PRO A 157 -18.08 -8.32 -1.01
C PRO A 157 -17.41 -8.68 0.32
N TYR A 158 -16.08 -8.56 0.44
CA TYR A 158 -15.34 -8.95 1.64
C TYR A 158 -14.30 -7.90 2.03
N LEU A 159 -14.02 -7.81 3.32
CA LEU A 159 -12.77 -7.27 3.83
C LEU A 159 -11.69 -8.35 3.68
N MET A 160 -10.73 -8.12 2.79
CA MET A 160 -9.62 -9.01 2.52
C MET A 160 -8.34 -8.51 3.18
N VAL A 161 -7.59 -9.44 3.80
CA VAL A 161 -6.28 -9.16 4.39
C VAL A 161 -5.26 -10.09 3.78
N SER A 162 -4.20 -9.58 3.16
CA SER A 162 -3.05 -10.40 2.79
C SER A 162 -1.92 -10.28 3.81
N LEU A 163 -1.31 -11.41 4.19
CA LEU A 163 -0.12 -11.46 5.03
C LEU A 163 0.98 -12.28 4.36
N ASN A 164 2.23 -11.83 4.48
CA ASN A 164 3.41 -12.64 4.23
C ASN A 164 3.93 -13.20 5.55
N LEU A 165 4.29 -14.49 5.58
CA LEU A 165 4.59 -15.26 6.79
C LEU A 165 5.92 -16.01 6.65
N HIS A 166 6.75 -15.94 7.70
CA HIS A 166 8.12 -16.47 7.73
C HIS A 166 8.37 -17.37 8.94
N ARG A 167 9.27 -18.34 8.79
CA ARG A 167 9.84 -19.09 9.93
C ARG A 167 11.03 -18.33 10.53
N ALA A 168 10.82 -17.71 11.69
CA ALA A 168 11.85 -16.97 12.44
C ALA A 168 12.54 -15.82 11.64
N GLN A 169 13.13 -14.86 12.37
CA GLN A 169 13.55 -13.57 11.82
C GLN A 169 14.57 -13.72 10.68
N SER A 170 14.34 -13.04 9.55
CA SER A 170 15.20 -12.86 8.34
C SER A 170 15.16 -13.90 7.20
N ALA A 171 14.28 -14.91 7.23
CA ALA A 171 13.97 -15.67 6.00
C ALA A 171 13.28 -14.74 4.96
N PRO A 172 13.16 -15.11 3.67
CA PRO A 172 12.17 -14.57 2.73
C PRO A 172 10.79 -15.24 2.92
N SER A 173 9.73 -14.71 2.28
CA SER A 173 8.36 -15.20 2.48
C SER A 173 8.20 -16.62 2.04
N GLU A 174 8.00 -17.51 3.02
CA GLU A 174 7.74 -18.92 2.77
C GLU A 174 6.28 -19.15 2.41
N MET A 175 5.38 -18.28 2.88
CA MET A 175 3.95 -18.39 2.64
C MET A 175 3.29 -17.01 2.62
N ALA A 176 2.51 -16.75 1.58
CA ALA A 176 1.56 -15.65 1.57
C ALA A 176 0.14 -16.21 1.70
N ARG A 177 -0.73 -15.46 2.37
CA ARG A 177 -2.10 -15.89 2.65
C ARG A 177 -3.07 -14.72 2.61
N VAL A 178 -4.30 -14.97 2.16
CA VAL A 178 -5.39 -14.00 2.16
C VAL A 178 -6.52 -14.48 3.07
N TYR A 179 -6.93 -13.66 4.03
CA TYR A 179 -8.12 -13.87 4.87
C TYR A 179 -9.33 -13.22 4.23
N LEU A 180 -10.48 -13.89 4.28
CA LEU A 180 -11.75 -13.37 3.76
C LEU A 180 -12.71 -13.13 4.93
N LEU A 181 -13.02 -11.86 5.18
CA LEU A 181 -13.82 -11.42 6.31
C LEU A 181 -15.02 -10.63 5.79
N GLN A 182 -16.09 -10.62 6.58
CA GLN A 182 -17.15 -9.64 6.47
C GLN A 182 -16.59 -8.25 6.86
N HIS A 183 -17.18 -7.16 6.37
CA HIS A 183 -16.73 -5.80 6.70
C HIS A 183 -16.82 -5.45 8.19
N ASN A 184 -17.62 -6.19 8.97
CA ASN A 184 -17.62 -6.11 10.43
C ASN A 184 -16.43 -6.83 11.10
N GLY A 185 -15.45 -7.28 10.32
CA GLY A 185 -14.25 -7.99 10.75
C GLY A 185 -14.48 -9.44 11.18
N GLN A 186 -15.67 -10.03 11.01
CA GLN A 186 -15.96 -11.44 11.29
C GLN A 186 -15.60 -12.35 10.11
N PRO A 187 -15.30 -13.65 10.31
CA PRO A 187 -15.04 -14.57 9.21
C PRO A 187 -16.24 -14.65 8.25
N ALA A 188 -15.96 -14.70 6.95
CA ALA A 188 -17.00 -14.90 5.96
C ALA A 188 -17.61 -16.30 6.10
N ALA A 189 -18.93 -16.37 6.34
CA ALA A 189 -19.61 -17.64 6.56
C ALA A 189 -19.60 -18.51 5.29
N GLY A 190 -19.32 -19.80 5.45
CA GLY A 190 -19.29 -20.76 4.32
C GLY A 190 -18.00 -20.72 3.48
N LEU A 191 -17.03 -19.88 3.84
CA LEU A 191 -15.69 -19.86 3.25
C LEU A 191 -14.65 -20.42 4.23
N GLY A 192 -13.50 -20.85 3.69
CA GLY A 192 -12.32 -21.08 4.51
C GLY A 192 -11.91 -19.78 5.19
N GLU A 193 -11.28 -19.87 6.37
CA GLU A 193 -10.77 -18.70 7.08
C GLU A 193 -9.76 -17.91 6.24
N PHE A 194 -9.02 -18.63 5.40
CA PHE A 194 -7.98 -18.09 4.55
C PHE A 194 -7.74 -18.93 3.29
N ILE A 195 -7.00 -18.34 2.35
CA ILE A 195 -6.49 -18.95 1.13
C ILE A 195 -4.96 -18.81 1.13
N ASP A 196 -4.24 -19.93 1.06
CA ASP A 196 -2.78 -19.92 0.85
C ASP A 196 -2.47 -19.63 -0.61
N ILE A 197 -1.58 -18.67 -0.84
CA ILE A 197 -1.26 -18.17 -2.18
C ILE A 197 -0.13 -19.02 -2.77
N LEU A 198 -0.45 -19.73 -3.85
CA LEU A 198 0.50 -20.52 -4.66
C LEU A 198 1.41 -21.44 -3.82
N PRO A 199 0.86 -22.28 -2.92
CA PRO A 199 1.66 -23.12 -2.04
C PRO A 199 2.58 -24.04 -2.86
N GLY A 200 3.88 -24.02 -2.53
CA GLY A 200 4.89 -24.84 -3.22
C GLY A 200 5.49 -24.22 -4.49
N SER A 201 5.09 -23.02 -4.87
CA SER A 201 5.62 -22.33 -6.07
C SER A 201 6.97 -21.63 -5.84
N GLY A 202 7.64 -21.85 -4.71
CA GLY A 202 8.80 -21.08 -4.28
C GLY A 202 8.41 -20.04 -3.23
N GLN A 203 9.29 -19.08 -2.98
CA GLN A 203 9.03 -18.00 -2.02
C GLN A 203 8.19 -16.93 -2.70
N ILE A 204 7.05 -16.59 -2.08
CA ILE A 204 6.06 -15.67 -2.63
C ILE A 204 5.85 -14.53 -1.64
N GLU A 205 6.12 -13.32 -2.09
CA GLU A 205 5.83 -12.09 -1.36
C GLU A 205 4.69 -11.35 -2.07
N VAL A 206 3.52 -11.29 -1.43
CA VAL A 206 2.39 -10.49 -1.90
C VAL A 206 2.61 -9.02 -1.53
N THR A 207 2.53 -8.14 -2.52
CA THR A 207 2.67 -6.69 -2.34
C THR A 207 1.43 -5.91 -2.72
N GLY A 208 0.45 -6.54 -3.40
CA GLY A 208 -0.83 -5.94 -3.73
C GLY A 208 -1.98 -6.96 -3.71
N ILE A 209 -3.17 -6.46 -3.38
CA ILE A 209 -4.43 -7.21 -3.44
C ILE A 209 -5.53 -6.29 -3.98
N VAL A 210 -6.33 -6.79 -4.90
CA VAL A 210 -7.48 -6.10 -5.49
C VAL A 210 -8.66 -7.07 -5.52
N GLN A 211 -9.84 -6.58 -5.13
CA GLN A 211 -11.07 -7.33 -5.24
C GLN A 211 -11.77 -7.05 -6.57
N LEU A 212 -12.26 -8.10 -7.23
CA LEU A 212 -13.14 -8.04 -8.39
C LEU A 212 -14.54 -8.53 -7.96
N ALA A 213 -15.53 -8.47 -8.86
CA ALA A 213 -16.90 -8.80 -8.51
C ALA A 213 -17.11 -10.25 -8.04
N ASP A 214 -16.39 -11.20 -8.64
CA ASP A 214 -16.50 -12.65 -8.40
C ASP A 214 -15.18 -13.31 -7.98
N SER A 215 -14.12 -12.52 -7.89
CA SER A 215 -12.75 -12.98 -7.75
C SER A 215 -11.89 -11.93 -7.05
N PHE A 216 -10.63 -12.24 -6.81
CA PHE A 216 -9.64 -11.26 -6.40
C PHE A 216 -8.30 -11.60 -7.03
N VAL A 217 -7.46 -10.59 -7.18
CA VAL A 217 -6.11 -10.72 -7.71
C VAL A 217 -5.12 -10.32 -6.64
N VAL A 218 -4.09 -11.15 -6.47
CA VAL A 218 -2.89 -10.79 -5.72
C VAL A 218 -1.74 -10.57 -6.69
N SER A 219 -0.89 -9.60 -6.38
CA SER A 219 0.38 -9.37 -7.07
C SER A 219 1.54 -9.47 -6.11
N GLY A 220 2.73 -9.68 -6.67
CA GLY A 220 3.93 -9.66 -5.86
C GLY A 220 5.17 -10.15 -6.57
N THR A 221 6.16 -10.52 -5.76
CA THR A 221 7.45 -11.03 -6.23
C THR A 221 7.62 -12.50 -5.85
N ARG A 222 8.07 -13.29 -6.81
CA ARG A 222 8.42 -14.70 -6.66
C ARG A 222 9.93 -14.86 -6.66
N TRP A 223 10.43 -15.54 -5.63
CA TRP A 223 11.85 -15.85 -5.46
C TRP A 223 12.08 -17.36 -5.55
N ARG A 224 13.06 -17.75 -6.35
CA ARG A 224 13.50 -19.13 -6.51
C ARG A 224 15.01 -19.21 -6.36
N GLN A 225 15.50 -20.23 -5.66
CA GLN A 225 16.94 -20.38 -5.42
C GLN A 225 17.74 -20.39 -6.73
N GLY A 226 18.74 -19.51 -6.81
CA GLY A 226 19.64 -19.41 -7.95
C GLY A 226 19.02 -18.78 -9.22
N LEU A 227 17.81 -18.24 -9.14
CA LEU A 227 17.12 -17.59 -10.26
C LEU A 227 16.91 -16.09 -9.95
N ALA A 228 16.73 -15.31 -11.01
CA ALA A 228 16.34 -13.91 -10.90
C ALA A 228 14.93 -13.79 -10.30
N ALA A 229 14.65 -12.66 -9.64
CA ALA A 229 13.31 -12.35 -9.15
C ALA A 229 12.32 -12.24 -10.32
N GLU A 230 11.12 -12.79 -10.14
CA GLU A 230 10.03 -12.77 -11.12
C GLU A 230 8.83 -12.05 -10.51
N GLY A 231 8.18 -11.18 -11.27
CA GLY A 231 6.87 -10.66 -10.89
C GLY A 231 5.82 -11.76 -11.05
N PHE A 232 4.76 -11.72 -10.24
CA PHE A 232 3.61 -12.59 -10.44
C PHE A 232 2.27 -11.89 -10.23
N LEU A 233 1.25 -12.44 -10.88
CA LEU A 233 -0.17 -12.23 -10.60
C LEU A 233 -0.82 -13.59 -10.40
N ALA A 234 -1.78 -13.68 -9.49
CA ALA A 234 -2.65 -14.84 -9.37
C ALA A 234 -4.08 -14.40 -9.10
N ARG A 235 -5.02 -14.97 -9.86
CA ARG A 235 -6.45 -14.72 -9.68
C ARG A 235 -7.11 -15.91 -9.01
N TYR A 236 -7.86 -15.63 -7.96
CA TYR A 236 -8.62 -16.61 -7.20
C TYR A 236 -10.09 -16.23 -7.22
N ARG A 237 -10.95 -17.23 -7.30
CA ARG A 237 -12.36 -17.06 -6.95
C ARG A 237 -12.50 -16.89 -5.44
N HIS A 238 -13.60 -16.30 -4.99
CA HIS A 238 -13.85 -16.15 -3.56
C HIS A 238 -14.01 -17.47 -2.78
N ASP A 239 -14.28 -18.58 -3.48
CA ASP A 239 -14.29 -19.94 -2.89
C ASP A 239 -12.88 -20.47 -2.56
N GLY A 240 -11.83 -19.74 -2.93
CA GLY A 240 -10.43 -20.09 -2.68
C GLY A 240 -9.76 -20.90 -3.78
N ALA A 241 -10.50 -21.32 -4.81
CA ALA A 241 -9.91 -21.98 -5.95
C ALA A 241 -9.30 -20.96 -6.93
N LEU A 242 -8.14 -21.32 -7.46
CA LEU A 242 -7.45 -20.57 -8.49
C LEU A 242 -8.33 -20.52 -9.76
N ASP A 243 -8.43 -19.34 -10.36
CA ASP A 243 -9.24 -19.14 -11.57
C ASP A 243 -8.43 -19.50 -12.82
N ALA A 244 -8.63 -20.72 -13.32
CA ALA A 244 -7.91 -21.24 -14.49
C ALA A 244 -8.12 -20.45 -15.80
N SER A 245 -9.07 -19.49 -15.85
CA SER A 245 -9.27 -18.61 -17.01
C SER A 245 -8.31 -17.41 -17.05
N PHE A 246 -7.48 -17.22 -16.02
CA PHE A 246 -6.51 -16.13 -15.93
C PHE A 246 -5.08 -16.63 -16.21
N GLY A 247 -4.40 -16.06 -17.20
CA GLY A 247 -3.03 -16.41 -17.54
C GLY A 247 -2.84 -17.91 -17.82
N ASP A 248 -1.74 -18.46 -17.29
CA ASP A 248 -1.46 -19.90 -17.31
C ASP A 248 -1.99 -20.55 -16.03
N GLY A 249 -3.14 -21.23 -16.16
CA GLY A 249 -3.75 -21.99 -15.08
C GLY A 249 -4.17 -21.17 -13.87
N GLY A 250 -4.38 -19.86 -14.03
CA GLY A 250 -4.74 -18.92 -12.98
C GLY A 250 -3.60 -18.05 -12.46
N THR A 251 -2.43 -18.15 -13.09
CA THR A 251 -1.24 -17.36 -12.73
C THR A 251 -0.63 -16.67 -13.94
N VAL A 252 0.05 -15.57 -13.68
CA VAL A 252 0.96 -14.92 -14.62
C VAL A 252 2.29 -14.80 -13.90
N VAL A 253 3.36 -15.30 -14.49
CA VAL A 253 4.74 -15.11 -13.99
C VAL A 253 5.49 -14.39 -15.10
N PHE A 254 6.12 -13.27 -14.77
CA PHE A 254 6.68 -12.37 -15.76
C PHE A 254 8.01 -11.78 -15.30
N GLN A 255 8.84 -11.44 -16.28
CA GLN A 255 10.14 -10.83 -16.08
C GLN A 255 10.43 -9.91 -17.27
N ALA A 256 10.85 -8.67 -17.00
CA ALA A 256 11.35 -7.80 -18.06
C ALA A 256 12.64 -8.38 -18.65
N ALA A 257 12.76 -8.40 -19.98
CA ALA A 257 13.85 -9.08 -20.67
C ALA A 257 15.23 -8.59 -20.22
N GLY A 258 16.01 -9.47 -19.57
CA GLY A 258 17.35 -9.15 -19.04
C GLY A 258 17.38 -8.52 -17.64
N PHE A 259 16.24 -8.42 -16.95
CA PHE A 259 16.13 -7.80 -15.63
C PHE A 259 15.42 -8.70 -14.62
N ALA A 260 15.95 -8.86 -13.41
CA ALA A 260 15.14 -9.32 -12.28
C ALA A 260 13.98 -8.32 -12.06
N THR A 261 12.75 -8.80 -11.85
CA THR A 261 11.56 -7.95 -11.75
C THR A 261 10.91 -8.13 -10.37
N GLU A 262 10.77 -7.01 -9.66
CA GLU A 262 10.14 -6.94 -8.33
C GLU A 262 8.89 -6.05 -8.41
N VAL A 263 7.78 -6.50 -7.83
CA VAL A 263 6.50 -5.79 -7.84
C VAL A 263 6.31 -5.06 -6.51
N GLY A 264 6.10 -3.74 -6.57
CA GLY A 264 5.86 -2.89 -5.39
C GLY A 264 4.40 -2.49 -5.19
N THR A 265 3.61 -2.40 -6.27
CA THR A 265 2.21 -1.95 -6.20
C THR A 265 1.34 -2.54 -7.31
N LEU A 266 0.03 -2.58 -7.06
CA LEU A 266 -1.01 -3.03 -7.97
C LEU A 266 -2.12 -2.00 -8.02
N LEU A 267 -2.45 -1.53 -9.22
CA LEU A 267 -3.53 -0.58 -9.47
C LEU A 267 -4.54 -1.22 -10.44
N PRO A 268 -5.79 -1.46 -10.00
CA PRO A 268 -6.85 -1.86 -10.92
C PRO A 268 -7.26 -0.68 -11.82
N ARG A 269 -7.68 -1.00 -13.05
CA ARG A 269 -8.14 -0.03 -14.04
C ARG A 269 -9.58 -0.33 -14.52
N PRO A 270 -10.30 0.67 -15.08
CA PRO A 270 -11.75 0.62 -15.30
C PRO A 270 -12.29 -0.53 -16.16
N GLU A 271 -11.49 -1.19 -17.00
CA GLU A 271 -11.93 -2.31 -17.84
C GLU A 271 -11.37 -3.66 -17.36
N GLY A 272 -10.96 -3.73 -16.09
CA GLY A 272 -10.40 -4.94 -15.48
C GLY A 272 -8.92 -5.15 -15.76
N GLN A 273 -8.25 -4.18 -16.41
CA GLN A 273 -6.78 -4.23 -16.54
C GLN A 273 -6.11 -4.05 -15.17
N LEU A 274 -4.90 -4.55 -15.08
CA LEU A 274 -4.08 -4.55 -13.89
C LEU A 274 -2.75 -3.89 -14.22
N LEU A 275 -2.51 -2.72 -13.66
CA LEU A 275 -1.22 -2.05 -13.75
C LEU A 275 -0.36 -2.45 -12.55
N ILE A 276 0.84 -2.94 -12.80
CA ILE A 276 1.84 -3.16 -11.77
C ILE A 276 2.90 -2.06 -11.83
N GLY A 277 3.35 -1.63 -10.65
CA GLY A 277 4.50 -0.75 -10.48
C GLY A 277 5.56 -1.44 -9.63
N GLY A 278 6.84 -1.14 -9.90
CA GLY A 278 7.93 -1.74 -9.15
C GLY A 278 9.30 -1.40 -9.72
N LYS A 279 10.17 -2.41 -9.75
CA LYS A 279 11.60 -2.26 -10.09
C LYS A 279 12.06 -3.39 -11.00
N ALA A 280 12.94 -3.06 -11.94
CA ALA A 280 13.63 -3.99 -12.81
C ALA A 280 15.16 -3.81 -12.66
N THR A 281 15.89 -4.86 -12.30
CA THR A 281 17.35 -4.82 -12.07
C THR A 281 18.11 -5.69 -13.05
N SER A 282 19.03 -5.09 -13.81
CA SER A 282 19.88 -5.83 -14.75
C SER A 282 20.89 -6.72 -14.03
N GLY A 283 21.50 -7.66 -14.75
CA GLY A 283 22.61 -8.48 -14.23
C GLY A 283 23.84 -7.67 -13.77
N GLU A 284 23.94 -6.39 -14.17
CA GLU A 284 24.99 -5.46 -13.74
C GLU A 284 24.61 -4.68 -12.47
N GLY A 285 23.43 -4.93 -11.90
CA GLY A 285 22.93 -4.24 -10.70
C GLY A 285 22.26 -2.88 -10.96
N ILE A 286 22.04 -2.52 -12.22
CA ILE A 286 21.37 -1.26 -12.57
C ILE A 286 19.86 -1.44 -12.44
N SER A 287 19.25 -0.68 -11.54
CA SER A 287 17.81 -0.73 -11.28
C SER A 287 17.08 0.39 -12.01
N ARG A 288 15.91 0.08 -12.55
CA ARG A 288 14.99 1.02 -13.21
C ARG A 288 13.60 0.85 -12.63
N ALA A 289 12.91 1.96 -12.41
CA ALA A 289 11.49 1.90 -12.07
C ALA A 289 10.70 1.32 -13.25
N LEU A 290 9.74 0.46 -12.94
CA LEU A 290 8.98 -0.30 -13.91
C LEU A 290 7.48 -0.03 -13.75
N LEU A 291 6.79 0.21 -14.86
CA LEU A 291 5.34 0.06 -14.98
C LEU A 291 5.03 -1.00 -16.04
N TRP A 292 4.07 -1.88 -15.80
CA TRP A 292 3.62 -2.86 -16.78
C TRP A 292 2.14 -3.14 -16.61
N GLN A 293 1.39 -3.24 -17.70
CA GLN A 293 -0.05 -3.49 -17.66
C GLN A 293 -0.39 -4.86 -18.25
N PHE A 294 -1.33 -5.51 -17.56
CA PHE A 294 -1.94 -6.75 -17.99
C PHE A 294 -3.43 -6.53 -18.20
N ASP A 295 -4.01 -7.25 -19.16
CA ASP A 295 -5.46 -7.23 -19.39
C ASP A 295 -6.21 -8.04 -18.31
N ALA A 296 -7.54 -8.03 -18.39
CA ALA A 296 -8.40 -8.75 -17.46
C ALA A 296 -8.23 -10.28 -17.52
N HIS A 297 -7.50 -10.82 -18.51
CA HIS A 297 -7.20 -12.25 -18.66
C HIS A 297 -5.76 -12.59 -18.30
N GLY A 298 -4.95 -11.62 -17.87
CA GLY A 298 -3.57 -11.83 -17.46
C GLY A 298 -2.56 -11.85 -18.62
N ALA A 299 -2.95 -11.49 -19.83
CA ALA A 299 -2.01 -11.26 -20.93
C ALA A 299 -1.46 -9.83 -20.84
N THR A 300 -0.27 -9.58 -21.38
CA THR A 300 0.28 -8.22 -21.48
C THR A 300 -0.62 -7.35 -22.35
N ASP A 301 -0.97 -6.15 -21.90
CA ASP A 301 -1.91 -5.27 -22.61
C ASP A 301 -1.23 -4.49 -23.75
N PRO A 302 -1.54 -4.77 -25.03
CA PRO A 302 -0.93 -4.08 -26.17
C PRO A 302 -1.26 -2.57 -26.23
N ALA A 303 -2.33 -2.13 -25.58
CA ALA A 303 -2.71 -0.71 -25.52
C ALA A 303 -1.79 0.10 -24.59
N PHE A 304 -0.98 -0.57 -23.75
CA PHE A 304 -0.04 0.06 -22.85
C PHE A 304 1.40 -0.25 -23.29
N ASN A 305 2.11 0.75 -23.81
CA ASN A 305 3.49 0.63 -24.27
C ASN A 305 3.71 -0.58 -25.22
N GLY A 306 2.72 -0.90 -26.05
CA GLY A 306 2.78 -2.03 -26.99
C GLY A 306 2.80 -3.42 -26.35
N GLY A 307 2.43 -3.54 -25.06
CA GLY A 307 2.50 -4.78 -24.29
C GLY A 307 3.83 -4.97 -23.54
N GLU A 308 4.81 -4.09 -23.75
CA GLU A 308 6.11 -4.15 -23.09
C GLU A 308 6.12 -3.32 -21.79
N PRO A 309 6.99 -3.65 -20.82
CA PRO A 309 7.14 -2.82 -19.63
C PRO A 309 7.75 -1.45 -19.98
N VAL A 310 7.24 -0.41 -19.33
CA VAL A 310 7.88 0.91 -19.32
C VAL A 310 9.01 0.85 -18.29
N LEU A 311 10.25 0.94 -18.78
CA LEU A 311 11.46 1.03 -17.94
C LEU A 311 11.95 2.46 -17.88
N ASP A 312 11.85 3.11 -16.72
CA ASP A 312 12.28 4.49 -16.56
C ASP A 312 13.81 4.60 -16.61
N THR A 313 14.33 5.41 -17.54
CA THR A 313 15.77 5.62 -17.74
C THR A 313 16.29 6.92 -17.14
N SER A 314 15.48 7.67 -16.38
CA SER A 314 15.87 8.96 -15.81
C SER A 314 16.68 8.86 -14.53
N GLY A 315 16.98 7.65 -14.07
CA GLY A 315 17.65 7.38 -12.79
C GLY A 315 16.70 6.97 -11.66
N MET A 316 15.39 6.84 -11.93
CA MET A 316 14.45 6.25 -10.99
C MET A 316 14.71 4.76 -10.83
N THR A 317 14.68 4.25 -9.59
CA THR A 317 15.00 2.86 -9.29
C THR A 317 13.77 2.00 -9.01
N ALA A 318 12.70 2.58 -8.47
CA ALA A 318 11.46 1.87 -8.19
C ALA A 318 10.25 2.82 -8.11
N TRP A 319 9.09 2.37 -8.59
CA TRP A 319 7.79 2.94 -8.26
C TRP A 319 7.19 2.19 -7.06
N HIS A 320 6.79 2.91 -6.01
CA HIS A 320 6.15 2.29 -4.84
C HIS A 320 4.67 2.66 -4.68
N ALA A 321 4.25 3.80 -5.20
CA ALA A 321 2.86 4.21 -5.21
C ALA A 321 2.47 4.73 -6.59
N VAL A 322 1.33 4.27 -7.11
CA VAL A 322 0.78 4.73 -8.39
C VAL A 322 -0.71 4.96 -8.21
N SER A 323 -1.19 6.13 -8.62
CA SER A 323 -2.61 6.45 -8.72
C SER A 323 -2.98 6.81 -10.16
N ALA A 324 -4.28 6.80 -10.46
CA ALA A 324 -4.81 7.31 -11.72
C ALA A 324 -5.83 8.42 -11.45
N ASP A 325 -5.92 9.39 -12.36
CA ASP A 325 -6.97 10.41 -12.35
C ASP A 325 -8.19 10.02 -13.22
N GLU A 326 -9.16 10.93 -13.33
CA GLU A 326 -10.37 10.74 -14.15
C GLU A 326 -10.08 10.59 -15.65
N GLN A 327 -8.93 11.05 -16.13
CA GLN A 327 -8.48 10.87 -17.51
C GLN A 327 -7.60 9.62 -17.67
N HIS A 328 -7.45 8.81 -16.62
CA HIS A 328 -6.60 7.63 -16.55
C HIS A 328 -5.11 7.91 -16.74
N ARG A 329 -4.68 9.15 -16.52
CA ARG A 329 -3.25 9.49 -16.44
C ARG A 329 -2.71 8.95 -15.14
N LEU A 330 -1.51 8.40 -15.18
CA LEU A 330 -0.89 7.69 -14.07
C LEU A 330 0.08 8.61 -13.35
N PHE A 331 -0.04 8.74 -12.03
CA PHE A 331 0.89 9.46 -11.18
C PHE A 331 1.70 8.44 -10.39
N ALA A 332 2.99 8.35 -10.71
CA ALA A 332 3.90 7.41 -10.09
C ALA A 332 4.84 8.14 -9.13
N PHE A 333 4.99 7.60 -7.93
CA PHE A 333 5.85 8.11 -6.87
C PHE A 333 6.83 7.03 -6.45
N GLY A 334 8.09 7.41 -6.34
CA GLY A 334 9.18 6.45 -6.33
C GLY A 334 10.46 6.99 -5.72
N LEU A 335 11.48 6.14 -5.73
CA LEU A 335 12.83 6.46 -5.26
C LEU A 335 13.81 6.47 -6.44
N GLY A 336 14.48 7.62 -6.62
CA GLY A 336 15.69 7.77 -7.41
C GLY A 336 16.87 8.07 -6.50
N ARG A 337 17.52 9.22 -6.70
CA ARG A 337 18.46 9.79 -5.70
C ARG A 337 17.73 10.43 -4.52
N THR A 338 16.50 10.86 -4.76
CA THR A 338 15.55 11.42 -3.79
C THR A 338 14.19 10.78 -4.06
N LEU A 339 13.19 11.12 -3.24
CA LEU A 339 11.80 10.88 -3.62
C LEU A 339 11.49 11.69 -4.89
N GLU A 340 10.80 11.09 -5.84
CA GLU A 340 10.54 11.70 -7.14
C GLU A 340 9.15 11.30 -7.65
N SER A 341 8.59 12.11 -8.55
CA SER A 341 7.27 11.91 -9.16
C SER A 341 7.34 11.93 -10.69
N ARG A 342 6.47 11.17 -11.35
CA ARG A 342 6.28 11.18 -12.79
C ARG A 342 4.80 11.05 -13.12
N ARG A 343 4.40 11.64 -14.24
CA ARG A 343 3.11 11.37 -14.86
C ARG A 343 3.29 10.62 -16.18
N TYR A 344 2.45 9.61 -16.39
CA TYR A 344 2.34 8.89 -17.66
C TYR A 344 0.92 9.05 -18.20
N LEU A 345 0.80 9.03 -19.52
CA LEU A 345 -0.48 8.97 -20.22
C LEU A 345 -1.11 7.57 -20.02
N PRO A 346 -2.41 7.40 -20.32
CA PRO A 346 -3.11 6.12 -20.13
C PRO A 346 -2.50 4.95 -20.90
N ASP A 347 -1.73 5.23 -21.95
CA ASP A 347 -1.02 4.27 -22.81
C ASP A 347 0.42 3.98 -22.33
N GLY A 348 0.85 4.55 -21.20
CA GLY A 348 2.17 4.35 -20.61
C GLY A 348 3.26 5.28 -21.14
N ASN A 349 2.96 6.14 -22.12
CA ASN A 349 3.94 7.13 -22.57
C ASN A 349 4.18 8.21 -21.48
N PRO A 350 5.44 8.63 -21.23
CA PRO A 350 5.70 9.73 -20.30
C PRO A 350 4.98 11.01 -20.73
N ASP A 351 4.28 11.63 -19.79
CA ASP A 351 3.58 12.90 -20.04
C ASP A 351 4.56 14.07 -19.90
N THR A 352 5.00 14.61 -21.04
CA THR A 352 5.98 15.71 -21.09
C THR A 352 5.41 17.07 -20.68
N SER A 353 4.10 17.19 -20.51
CA SER A 353 3.45 18.41 -20.01
C SER A 353 3.45 18.51 -18.49
N PHE A 354 3.74 17.40 -17.79
CA PHE A 354 3.82 17.37 -16.34
C PHE A 354 5.16 17.90 -15.84
N GLN A 355 5.13 18.83 -14.88
CA GLN A 355 6.34 19.28 -14.21
C GLN A 355 6.54 18.48 -12.92
N PRO A 356 7.56 17.61 -12.84
CA PRO A 356 7.79 16.80 -11.65
C PRO A 356 8.30 17.65 -10.48
N ILE A 357 7.85 17.30 -9.28
CA ILE A 357 8.28 17.94 -8.04
C ILE A 357 9.74 17.60 -7.77
N ARG A 358 10.57 18.62 -7.54
CA ARG A 358 12.04 18.47 -7.32
C ARG A 358 12.48 18.62 -5.87
N GLU A 359 11.55 18.87 -4.95
CA GLU A 359 11.83 19.20 -3.54
C GLU A 359 11.30 18.15 -2.55
N LEU A 360 10.99 16.94 -3.05
CA LEU A 360 10.54 15.87 -2.18
C LEU A 360 11.71 15.34 -1.32
N ALA A 361 11.74 15.75 -0.05
CA ALA A 361 12.70 15.31 0.93
C ALA A 361 12.07 14.26 1.86
N GLY A 362 12.31 12.99 1.57
CA GLY A 362 11.78 11.87 2.34
C GLY A 362 12.45 10.54 2.00
N ILE A 363 11.93 9.49 2.61
CA ILE A 363 12.24 8.09 2.31
C ILE A 363 11.00 7.41 1.76
N SER A 364 11.20 6.31 1.02
CA SER A 364 10.11 5.55 0.40
C SER A 364 9.31 4.67 1.36
N ASP A 365 9.78 4.49 2.60
CA ASP A 365 9.08 3.70 3.60
C ASP A 365 7.69 4.28 3.86
N GLY A 366 6.65 3.42 3.84
CA GLY A 366 5.25 3.83 4.02
C GLY A 366 4.70 4.72 2.90
N MET A 367 5.33 4.77 1.72
CA MET A 367 4.82 5.61 0.63
C MET A 367 3.50 5.09 0.07
N VAL A 368 2.48 5.96 0.10
CA VAL A 368 1.12 5.68 -0.41
C VAL A 368 0.57 6.92 -1.10
N CYS A 369 -0.33 6.76 -2.06
CA CYS A 369 -1.03 7.89 -2.67
C CYS A 369 -2.52 7.61 -2.85
N LEU A 370 -3.31 8.69 -2.81
CA LEU A 370 -4.74 8.69 -3.11
C LEU A 370 -5.03 9.82 -4.08
N SER A 371 -5.92 9.58 -5.04
CA SER A 371 -6.40 10.62 -5.94
C SER A 371 -7.90 10.82 -5.77
N ASP A 372 -8.34 12.08 -5.76
CA ASP A 372 -9.76 12.44 -5.85
C ASP A 372 -10.18 12.80 -7.28
N GLY A 373 -9.30 12.56 -8.26
CA GLY A 373 -9.49 12.92 -9.67
C GLY A 373 -8.94 14.31 -10.02
N THR A 374 -9.01 15.27 -9.10
CA THR A 374 -8.49 16.64 -9.30
C THR A 374 -7.13 16.87 -8.65
N ARG A 375 -6.86 16.15 -7.57
CA ARG A 375 -5.65 16.24 -6.76
C ARG A 375 -5.19 14.83 -6.41
N THR A 376 -3.90 14.72 -6.16
CA THR A 376 -3.29 13.52 -5.60
C THR A 376 -2.63 13.89 -4.28
N VAL A 377 -3.01 13.21 -3.21
CA VAL A 377 -2.36 13.28 -1.92
C VAL A 377 -1.39 12.12 -1.80
N ILE A 378 -0.16 12.42 -1.40
CA ILE A 378 0.94 11.47 -1.23
C ILE A 378 1.31 11.47 0.25
N GLY A 379 1.32 10.30 0.87
CA GLY A 379 1.90 10.07 2.17
C GLY A 379 3.27 9.42 2.03
N PHE A 380 4.26 9.91 2.77
CA PHE A 380 5.60 9.34 2.84
C PHE A 380 6.26 9.70 4.18
N ASN A 381 7.41 9.13 4.49
CA ASN A 381 8.13 9.41 5.74
C ASN A 381 9.35 10.31 5.49
N SER A 382 9.61 11.26 6.39
CA SER A 382 10.79 12.15 6.35
C SER A 382 11.59 12.07 7.65
N ALA A 383 12.88 12.41 7.61
CA ALA A 383 13.72 12.43 8.80
C ALA A 383 13.29 13.54 9.78
N GLY A 384 13.19 13.21 11.07
CA GLY A 384 12.87 14.13 12.16
C GLY A 384 13.84 13.98 13.34
N ALA A 385 13.64 14.80 14.38
CA ALA A 385 14.44 14.74 15.60
C ALA A 385 14.15 13.46 16.39
N GLY A 386 14.96 12.41 16.18
CA GLY A 386 14.88 11.14 16.90
C GLY A 386 14.11 10.01 16.20
N GLY A 387 13.67 10.20 14.95
CA GLY A 387 12.90 9.20 14.21
C GLY A 387 12.43 9.69 12.84
N TYR A 388 11.52 8.94 12.22
CA TYR A 388 10.84 9.39 11.01
C TYR A 388 9.48 10.02 11.36
N ILE A 389 9.03 10.94 10.51
CA ILE A 389 7.75 11.64 10.65
C ILE A 389 6.99 11.47 9.34
N GLY A 390 5.75 11.01 9.43
CA GLY A 390 4.82 10.94 8.32
C GLY A 390 4.51 12.33 7.81
N THR A 391 4.68 12.51 6.51
CA THR A 391 4.42 13.73 5.78
C THR A 391 3.36 13.45 4.73
N LEU A 392 2.35 14.29 4.69
CA LEU A 392 1.33 14.35 3.67
C LEU A 392 1.64 15.51 2.73
N MET A 393 1.36 15.31 1.46
CA MET A 393 1.56 16.31 0.44
C MET A 393 0.45 16.24 -0.60
N SER A 394 -0.11 17.39 -0.99
CA SER A 394 -1.15 17.48 -2.00
C SER A 394 -0.63 18.16 -3.25
N ILE A 395 -0.87 17.56 -4.42
CA ILE A 395 -0.55 18.14 -5.72
C ILE A 395 -1.76 18.12 -6.65
N PHE A 396 -1.75 19.02 -7.63
CA PHE A 396 -2.76 19.03 -8.70
C PHE A 396 -2.45 18.00 -9.79
N ASN A 397 -3.51 17.34 -10.27
CA ASN A 397 -3.45 16.37 -11.36
C ASN A 397 -3.30 17.02 -12.74
#